data_AF-A0A318KEW2-F1
#
_entry.id   AF-A0A318KEW2-F1
#
_cell.length_a   1.000
_cell.length_b   1.000
_cell.length_c   1.000
_cell.angle_alpha   90.00
_cell.angle_beta   90.00
_cell.angle_gamma   90.00
#
_symmetry.space_group_name_H-M   'P 1'
#
loop_
_entity.id
_entity.type
_entity.pdbx_description
1 polymer ?
#
loop_
_entity_poly.entity_id
_entity_poly.type
_entity_poly.pdbx_seq_one_letter_code
_entity_poly.pdbx_strand_id
1 'polypeptide(L)'
;MQLGISEKDKERLNCIIRWLQLKHHIKVENMIEGICSRGTYNKIRKGEAVKNDEIYERLLAIFGYEYTYDEQQEAELEIMFRELRLKADRYDPDRQNTMDECIRYLKAQGSSVFCSLYLEALEMINDYWNKDISDRDHAEELFQIISIFPDPLIDMLMDFIFRMRWNAHLDRPELFEELMDVYDFKHSACISNRMNYIHILIFNRRNFDAAMEIDKLEKLIDPNRNAAQYLRLFVFKLQMINNIQGKSILEYYEQLKCFLHTHYEQLPYKQSMSSLYNIGIYLFDQGHFDEAKKVLEYVGKLPRYKYKTYILLQGISRQVDHCRLKTNPDLDRLQDESHKLQAMVNYFCHREEKTFDEQVNELNQVVCTYMEKSGLDDPFYEIFRDEMTALFDEECARVPENRAVLTRRKYHLLRKFRQVVE
;
A
#
# COMPACT_ATOMS: atom_id res chain seq x y z
N MET A 1 15.04 41.07 -23.82
CA MET A 1 16.32 40.34 -24.03
C MET A 1 15.97 38.89 -23.76
N GLN A 2 15.84 38.04 -24.79
CA GLN A 2 15.64 36.61 -24.55
C GLN A 2 16.93 36.09 -23.90
N LEU A 3 16.87 35.83 -22.60
CA LEU A 3 17.87 35.00 -21.93
C LEU A 3 17.73 33.62 -22.58
N GLY A 4 18.81 33.10 -23.15
CA GLY A 4 18.82 31.77 -23.73
C GLY A 4 18.46 30.71 -22.68
N ILE A 5 18.03 29.53 -23.14
CA ILE A 5 17.67 28.41 -22.27
C ILE A 5 18.86 28.07 -21.39
N SER A 6 18.62 27.97 -20.07
CA SER A 6 19.67 27.64 -19.11
C SER A 6 20.22 26.23 -19.36
N GLU A 7 21.48 25.96 -19.03
CA GLU A 7 22.06 24.61 -19.17
C GLU A 7 21.26 23.57 -18.34
N LYS A 8 20.81 23.95 -17.15
CA LYS A 8 19.97 23.12 -16.29
C LYS A 8 18.65 22.76 -16.99
N ASP A 9 18.00 23.71 -17.64
CA ASP A 9 16.76 23.42 -18.36
C ASP A 9 17.00 22.62 -19.63
N LYS A 10 18.14 22.82 -20.31
CA LYS A 10 18.51 21.97 -21.45
C LYS A 10 18.67 20.51 -21.04
N GLU A 11 19.25 20.23 -19.88
CA GLU A 11 19.35 18.87 -19.34
C GLU A 11 17.96 18.26 -19.05
N ARG A 12 17.05 19.05 -18.45
CA ARG A 12 15.66 18.63 -18.22
C ARG A 12 14.92 18.38 -19.54
N LEU A 13 15.05 19.29 -20.50
CA LEU A 13 14.46 19.17 -21.83
C LEU A 13 15.04 17.99 -22.61
N ASN A 14 16.34 17.69 -22.46
CA ASN A 14 16.96 16.49 -23.04
C ASN A 14 16.24 15.22 -22.57
N CYS A 15 15.97 15.13 -21.27
CA CYS A 15 15.22 14.03 -20.67
C CYS A 15 13.79 13.95 -21.22
N ILE A 16 13.06 15.07 -21.21
CA ILE A 16 11.68 15.17 -21.69
C ILE A 16 11.55 14.80 -23.18
N ILE A 17 12.40 15.36 -24.04
CA ILE A 17 12.35 15.11 -25.49
C ILE A 17 12.64 13.64 -25.78
N ARG A 18 13.60 13.02 -25.09
CA ARG A 18 13.88 11.60 -25.21
C ARG A 18 12.66 10.77 -24.77
N TRP A 19 12.06 11.11 -23.65
CA TRP A 19 10.88 10.43 -23.13
C TRP A 19 9.68 10.54 -24.08
N LEU A 20 9.35 11.76 -24.55
CA LEU A 20 8.27 11.99 -25.52
C LEU A 20 8.50 11.20 -26.83
N GLN A 21 9.73 11.16 -27.33
CA GLN A 21 10.09 10.40 -28.51
C GLN A 21 9.79 8.89 -28.34
N LEU A 22 10.08 8.35 -27.16
CA LEU A 22 9.81 6.94 -26.84
C LEU A 22 8.31 6.68 -26.61
N LYS A 23 7.64 7.53 -25.83
CA LYS A 23 6.20 7.46 -25.52
C LYS A 23 5.34 7.49 -26.77
N HIS A 24 5.66 8.33 -27.75
CA HIS A 24 4.93 8.45 -29.01
C HIS A 24 5.47 7.54 -30.14
N HIS A 25 6.45 6.68 -29.85
CA HIS A 25 7.08 5.77 -30.82
C HIS A 25 7.58 6.45 -32.10
N ILE A 26 8.09 7.68 -32.01
CA ILE A 26 8.57 8.44 -33.16
C ILE A 26 10.00 7.98 -33.52
N LYS A 27 10.24 7.71 -34.81
CA LYS A 27 11.58 7.38 -35.31
C LYS A 27 12.53 8.57 -35.21
N VAL A 28 13.80 8.32 -34.89
CA VAL A 28 14.83 9.37 -34.77
C VAL A 28 14.94 10.20 -36.04
N GLU A 29 14.80 9.56 -37.21
CA GLU A 29 14.85 10.23 -38.51
C GLU A 29 13.78 11.32 -38.63
N ASN A 30 12.57 11.05 -38.15
CA ASN A 30 11.45 12.00 -38.17
C ASN A 30 11.64 13.11 -37.13
N MET A 31 12.34 12.83 -36.03
CA MET A 31 12.63 13.85 -34.99
C MET A 31 13.63 14.90 -35.48
N ILE A 32 14.59 14.52 -36.32
CA ILE A 32 15.72 15.40 -36.67
C ILE A 32 15.54 16.10 -38.01
N GLU A 33 14.60 15.65 -38.84
CA GLU A 33 14.38 16.13 -40.20
C GLU A 33 14.17 17.65 -40.23
N GLY A 34 15.09 18.37 -40.89
CA GLY A 34 15.06 19.83 -40.99
C GLY A 34 15.33 20.58 -39.68
N ILE A 35 15.61 19.90 -38.57
CA ILE A 35 15.82 20.50 -37.23
C ILE A 35 17.30 20.45 -36.85
N CYS A 36 17.92 19.26 -36.84
CA CYS A 36 19.33 19.13 -36.45
C CYS A 36 20.00 17.89 -37.06
N SER A 37 21.32 17.78 -36.89
CA SER A 37 22.04 16.58 -37.33
C SER A 37 21.80 15.39 -36.39
N ARG A 38 21.94 14.15 -36.90
CA ARG A 38 21.89 12.94 -36.07
C ARG A 38 22.91 12.96 -34.93
N GLY A 39 24.09 13.54 -35.18
CA GLY A 39 25.12 13.72 -34.16
C GLY A 39 24.68 14.65 -33.03
N THR A 40 24.04 15.78 -33.38
CA THR A 40 23.49 16.73 -32.41
C THR A 40 22.36 16.10 -31.59
N TYR A 41 21.42 15.39 -32.22
CA TYR A 41 20.34 14.73 -31.50
C TYR A 41 20.84 13.59 -30.59
N ASN A 42 21.89 12.87 -30.99
CA ASN A 42 22.52 11.88 -30.13
C ASN A 42 23.12 12.50 -28.85
N LYS A 43 23.55 13.77 -28.87
CA LYS A 43 23.96 14.48 -27.66
C LYS A 43 22.77 14.72 -26.73
N ILE A 44 21.66 15.23 -27.26
CA ILE A 44 20.39 15.40 -26.54
C ILE A 44 19.95 14.09 -25.89
N ARG A 45 19.96 12.97 -26.63
CA ARG A 45 19.58 11.65 -26.10
C ARG A 45 20.49 11.14 -24.98
N LYS A 46 21.74 11.59 -24.95
CA LYS A 46 22.73 11.29 -23.91
C LYS A 46 22.67 12.26 -22.72
N GLY A 47 21.78 13.25 -22.76
CA GLY A 47 21.69 14.28 -21.73
C GLY A 47 22.67 15.43 -21.91
N GLU A 48 23.49 15.45 -22.96
CA GLU A 48 24.44 16.53 -23.22
C GLU A 48 23.71 17.78 -23.75
N ALA A 49 23.82 18.90 -23.04
CA ALA A 49 23.21 20.17 -23.46
C ALA A 49 23.79 20.68 -24.79
N VAL A 50 22.89 21.18 -25.65
CA VAL A 50 23.25 21.72 -26.97
C VAL A 50 23.11 23.24 -26.96
N LYS A 51 24.07 23.93 -27.61
CA LYS A 51 24.13 25.40 -27.59
C LYS A 51 22.95 26.10 -28.27
N ASN A 52 22.35 25.51 -29.29
CA ASN A 52 21.30 26.16 -30.08
C ASN A 52 19.92 25.85 -29.49
N ASP A 53 19.29 26.88 -28.91
CA ASP A 53 17.99 26.81 -28.24
C ASP A 53 16.84 26.50 -29.20
N GLU A 54 16.90 26.97 -30.45
CA GLU A 54 15.89 26.74 -31.48
C GLU A 54 15.69 25.24 -31.76
N ILE A 55 16.73 24.41 -31.52
CA ILE A 55 16.62 22.95 -31.65
C ILE A 55 15.62 22.41 -30.63
N TYR A 56 15.65 22.89 -29.38
CA TYR A 56 14.73 22.44 -28.34
C TYR A 56 13.30 22.86 -28.65
N GLU A 57 13.10 24.13 -29.03
CA GLU A 57 11.79 24.66 -29.40
C GLU A 57 11.16 23.85 -30.53
N ARG A 58 11.91 23.56 -31.60
CA ARG A 58 11.41 22.82 -32.75
C ARG A 58 11.18 21.33 -32.45
N LEU A 59 11.97 20.72 -31.57
CA LEU A 59 11.75 19.34 -31.13
C LEU A 59 10.50 19.22 -30.25
N LEU A 60 10.24 20.18 -29.35
CA LEU A 60 9.02 20.23 -28.54
C LEU A 60 7.76 20.45 -29.39
N ALA A 61 7.86 21.29 -30.42
CA ALA A 61 6.76 21.58 -31.33
C ALA A 61 6.22 20.34 -32.06
N ILE A 62 7.03 19.29 -32.27
CA ILE A 62 6.58 17.99 -32.82
C ILE A 62 5.45 17.39 -31.97
N PHE A 63 5.51 17.61 -30.66
CA PHE A 63 4.56 17.10 -29.68
C PHE A 63 3.48 18.12 -29.29
N GLY A 64 3.48 19.31 -29.92
CA GLY A 64 2.56 20.39 -29.57
C GLY A 64 2.89 21.13 -28.28
N TYR A 65 4.14 21.03 -27.81
CA TYR A 65 4.60 21.73 -26.61
C TYR A 65 5.52 22.91 -26.93
N GLU A 66 5.59 23.83 -25.98
CA GLU A 66 6.49 24.98 -26.00
C GLU A 66 7.35 25.02 -24.72
N TYR A 67 8.52 25.65 -24.81
CA TYR A 67 9.31 26.02 -23.63
C TYR A 67 8.99 27.46 -23.24
N THR A 68 8.37 27.62 -22.09
CA THR A 68 8.14 28.93 -21.45
C THR A 68 8.88 28.93 -20.13
N TYR A 69 9.97 29.70 -20.03
CA TYR A 69 10.66 29.88 -18.76
C TYR A 69 10.25 31.18 -18.10
N ASP A 70 9.73 31.04 -16.88
CA ASP A 70 9.44 32.13 -15.98
C ASP A 70 9.90 31.73 -14.58
N GLU A 71 10.98 32.34 -14.11
CA GLU A 71 11.55 32.11 -12.78
C GLU A 71 10.54 32.41 -11.66
N GLN A 72 9.67 33.41 -11.86
CA GLN A 72 8.63 33.75 -10.91
C GLN A 72 7.56 32.65 -10.86
N GLN A 73 7.17 32.11 -12.01
CA GLN A 73 6.25 30.98 -12.10
C GLN A 73 6.82 29.73 -11.41
N GLU A 74 8.09 29.39 -11.66
CA GLU A 74 8.71 28.21 -11.04
C GLU A 74 8.79 28.37 -9.51
N ALA A 75 9.12 29.58 -9.03
CA ALA A 75 9.12 29.88 -7.60
C ALA A 75 7.71 29.81 -6.97
N GLU A 76 6.68 30.30 -7.67
CA GLU A 76 5.28 30.22 -7.21
C GLU A 76 4.81 28.76 -7.13
N LEU A 77 5.07 27.96 -8.18
CA LEU A 77 4.75 26.54 -8.21
C LEU A 77 5.46 25.75 -7.09
N GLU A 78 6.74 26.04 -6.84
CA GLU A 78 7.51 25.43 -5.75
C GLU A 78 6.85 25.70 -4.38
N ILE A 79 6.36 26.93 -4.15
CA ILE A 79 5.64 27.29 -2.92
C ILE A 79 4.31 26.53 -2.83
N MET A 80 3.52 26.53 -3.91
CA MET A 80 2.23 25.85 -3.96
C MET A 80 2.36 24.35 -3.72
N PHE A 81 3.33 23.68 -4.37
CA PHE A 81 3.57 22.25 -4.20
C PHE A 81 4.09 21.92 -2.81
N ARG A 82 4.91 22.79 -2.21
CA ARG A 82 5.36 22.62 -0.83
C ARG A 82 4.20 22.71 0.17
N GLU A 83 3.29 23.67 -0.03
CA GLU A 83 2.08 23.78 0.79
C GLU A 83 1.19 22.55 0.62
N LEU A 84 0.94 22.13 -0.63
CA LEU A 84 0.15 20.94 -0.93
C LEU A 84 0.73 19.68 -0.27
N ARG A 85 2.04 19.48 -0.39
CA ARG A 85 2.75 18.36 0.24
C ARG A 85 2.60 18.39 1.76
N LEU A 86 2.78 19.57 2.39
CA LEU A 86 2.63 19.71 3.85
C LEU A 86 1.19 19.41 4.30
N LYS A 87 0.17 19.88 3.56
CA LYS A 87 -1.24 19.57 3.84
C LYS A 87 -1.53 18.09 3.65
N ALA A 88 -0.99 17.47 2.60
CA ALA A 88 -1.12 16.04 2.35
C ALA A 88 -0.50 15.20 3.48
N ASP A 89 0.71 15.54 3.91
CA ASP A 89 1.38 14.88 5.02
C ASP A 89 0.65 15.05 6.36
N ARG A 90 -0.16 16.08 6.52
CA ARG A 90 -0.93 16.32 7.75
C ARG A 90 -2.35 15.77 7.70
N TYR A 91 -2.76 15.19 6.57
CA TYR A 91 -4.17 14.87 6.29
C TYR A 91 -5.08 16.09 6.51
N ASP A 92 -4.60 17.28 6.14
CA ASP A 92 -5.35 18.52 6.28
C ASP A 92 -6.62 18.48 5.41
N PRO A 93 -7.82 18.77 5.96
CA PRO A 93 -9.06 18.81 5.18
C PRO A 93 -9.01 19.78 3.98
N ASP A 94 -8.20 20.83 4.06
CA ASP A 94 -8.06 21.85 3.01
C ASP A 94 -7.12 21.42 1.86
N ARG A 95 -6.48 20.25 1.98
CA ARG A 95 -5.58 19.69 0.95
C ARG A 95 -6.22 19.69 -0.44
N GLN A 96 -7.51 19.37 -0.55
CA GLN A 96 -8.18 19.30 -1.86
C GLN A 96 -8.30 20.68 -2.51
N ASN A 97 -8.59 21.73 -1.73
CA ASN A 97 -8.67 23.08 -2.27
C ASN A 97 -7.33 23.54 -2.84
N THR A 98 -6.23 23.27 -2.12
CA THR A 98 -4.87 23.57 -2.61
C THR A 98 -4.51 22.75 -3.85
N MET A 99 -4.92 21.48 -3.93
CA MET A 99 -4.76 20.66 -5.14
C MET A 99 -5.47 21.31 -6.33
N ASP A 100 -6.73 21.70 -6.16
CA ASP A 100 -7.53 22.32 -7.20
C ASP A 100 -6.98 23.69 -7.64
N GLU A 101 -6.40 24.46 -6.71
CA GLU A 101 -5.68 25.70 -7.01
C GLU A 101 -4.42 25.45 -7.84
N CYS A 102 -3.59 24.46 -7.47
CA CYS A 102 -2.41 24.06 -8.24
C CYS A 102 -2.79 23.66 -9.68
N ILE A 103 -3.81 22.81 -9.82
CA ILE A 103 -4.31 22.34 -11.12
C ILE A 103 -4.83 23.52 -11.95
N ARG A 104 -5.61 24.42 -11.35
CA ARG A 104 -6.16 25.61 -12.04
C ARG A 104 -5.04 26.55 -12.50
N TYR A 105 -4.05 26.77 -11.65
CA TYR A 105 -2.89 27.59 -11.98
C TYR A 105 -2.14 27.01 -13.18
N LEU A 106 -1.83 25.71 -13.17
CA LEU A 106 -1.12 25.03 -14.26
C LEU A 106 -1.92 25.05 -15.57
N LYS A 107 -3.23 24.82 -15.52
CA LYS A 107 -4.12 24.89 -16.71
C LYS A 107 -4.12 26.27 -17.35
N ALA A 108 -3.91 27.34 -16.58
CA ALA A 108 -3.83 28.70 -17.12
C ALA A 108 -2.52 28.98 -17.90
N GLN A 109 -1.48 28.15 -17.74
CA GLN A 109 -0.17 28.37 -18.36
C GLN A 109 -0.04 27.82 -19.80
N GLY A 110 -1.10 27.25 -20.37
CA GLY A 110 -1.13 26.85 -21.78
C GLY A 110 -0.23 25.66 -22.15
N SER A 111 0.43 25.73 -23.31
CA SER A 111 1.20 24.63 -23.94
C SER A 111 2.61 24.42 -23.39
N SER A 112 2.95 25.01 -22.23
CA SER A 112 4.24 24.81 -21.57
C SER A 112 4.49 23.33 -21.25
N VAL A 113 5.63 22.79 -21.69
CA VAL A 113 5.96 21.37 -21.48
C VAL A 113 6.09 21.02 -19.99
N PHE A 114 6.71 21.90 -19.19
CA PHE A 114 6.87 21.65 -17.75
C PHE A 114 5.53 21.70 -17.04
N CYS A 115 4.70 22.72 -17.30
CA CYS A 115 3.39 22.83 -16.65
C CYS A 115 2.48 21.66 -17.02
N SER A 116 2.54 21.19 -18.27
CA SER A 116 1.77 20.03 -18.73
C SER A 116 2.17 18.75 -17.97
N LEU A 117 3.47 18.51 -17.81
CA LEU A 117 3.97 17.34 -17.07
C LEU A 117 3.68 17.43 -15.57
N TYR A 118 3.74 18.62 -14.99
CA TYR A 118 3.37 18.84 -13.58
C TYR A 118 1.88 18.59 -13.36
N LEU A 119 1.04 19.01 -14.32
CA LEU A 119 -0.39 18.77 -14.28
C LEU A 119 -0.69 17.26 -14.37
N GLU A 120 -0.05 16.54 -15.29
CA GLU A 120 -0.15 15.08 -15.42
C GLU A 120 0.19 14.37 -14.09
N ALA A 121 1.30 14.78 -13.46
CA ALA A 121 1.70 14.28 -12.14
C ALA A 121 0.67 14.58 -11.03
N LEU A 122 0.15 15.81 -10.96
CA LEU A 122 -0.84 16.19 -9.95
C LEU A 122 -2.18 15.48 -10.14
N GLU A 123 -2.66 15.34 -11.38
CA GLU A 123 -3.89 14.62 -11.68
C GLU A 123 -3.77 13.15 -11.27
N MET A 124 -2.61 12.52 -11.49
CA MET A 124 -2.32 11.18 -11.00
C MET A 124 -2.30 11.08 -9.46
N ILE A 125 -1.62 12.01 -8.78
CA ILE A 125 -1.62 12.06 -7.30
C ILE A 125 -3.04 12.22 -6.77
N ASN A 126 -3.83 13.11 -7.38
CA ASN A 126 -5.21 13.39 -6.99
C ASN A 126 -6.11 12.17 -7.15
N ASP A 127 -5.97 11.43 -8.25
CA ASP A 127 -6.71 10.20 -8.49
C ASP A 127 -6.34 9.09 -7.51
N TYR A 128 -5.04 8.95 -7.21
CA TYR A 128 -4.58 8.03 -6.18
C TYR A 128 -5.17 8.37 -4.79
N TRP A 129 -5.16 9.65 -4.39
CA TRP A 129 -5.66 10.06 -3.08
C TRP A 129 -7.18 9.93 -2.90
N ASN A 130 -7.96 10.04 -3.99
CA ASN A 130 -9.41 10.17 -3.90
C ASN A 130 -10.19 9.02 -4.52
N LYS A 131 -9.65 8.33 -5.54
CA LYS A 131 -10.39 7.35 -6.34
C LYS A 131 -9.92 5.90 -6.16
N ASP A 132 -8.81 5.67 -5.46
CA ASP A 132 -8.19 4.34 -5.33
C ASP A 132 -7.86 3.72 -6.73
N ILE A 133 -7.63 4.58 -7.74
CA ILE A 133 -7.27 4.20 -9.11
C ILE A 133 -5.74 4.26 -9.23
N SER A 134 -5.12 3.17 -9.69
CA SER A 134 -3.71 3.12 -10.02
C SER A 134 -3.53 2.81 -11.52
N ASP A 135 -3.32 3.84 -12.35
CA ASP A 135 -2.75 3.60 -13.68
C ASP A 135 -1.25 3.34 -13.52
N ARG A 136 -0.90 2.05 -13.47
CA ARG A 136 0.47 1.63 -13.20
C ARG A 136 1.42 1.97 -14.33
N ASP A 137 0.97 1.78 -15.57
CA ASP A 137 1.81 2.00 -16.75
C ASP A 137 2.12 3.50 -16.84
N HIS A 138 1.13 4.35 -16.60
CA HIS A 138 1.33 5.80 -16.58
C HIS A 138 2.26 6.28 -15.44
N ALA A 139 2.15 5.67 -14.25
CA ALA A 139 3.04 5.97 -13.13
C ALA A 139 4.50 5.63 -13.45
N GLU A 140 4.73 4.48 -14.10
CA GLU A 140 6.05 4.05 -14.56
C GLU A 140 6.60 4.96 -15.66
N GLU A 141 5.75 5.48 -16.54
CA GLU A 141 6.15 6.51 -17.52
C GLU A 141 6.65 7.79 -16.83
N LEU A 142 5.94 8.29 -15.82
CA LEU A 142 6.37 9.49 -15.08
C LEU A 142 7.63 9.24 -14.25
N PHE A 143 7.82 8.04 -13.71
CA PHE A 143 9.03 7.69 -12.96
C PHE A 143 10.30 7.83 -13.82
N GLN A 144 10.24 7.49 -15.11
CA GLN A 144 11.39 7.62 -16.03
C GLN A 144 11.92 9.04 -16.18
N ILE A 145 11.07 10.04 -15.89
CA ILE A 145 11.42 11.46 -15.97
C ILE A 145 11.43 12.13 -14.60
N ILE A 146 11.43 11.37 -13.50
CA ILE A 146 11.19 11.93 -12.17
C ILE A 146 12.14 13.09 -11.81
N SER A 147 13.39 13.03 -12.29
CA SER A 147 14.42 14.04 -12.02
C SER A 147 14.12 15.43 -12.59
N ILE A 148 13.09 15.59 -13.44
CA ILE A 148 12.70 16.91 -13.97
C ILE A 148 11.77 17.67 -13.02
N PHE A 149 11.11 16.97 -12.10
CA PHE A 149 10.10 17.53 -11.22
C PHE A 149 10.76 18.25 -10.03
N PRO A 150 10.09 19.26 -9.46
CA PRO A 150 10.54 19.89 -8.22
C PRO A 150 10.40 18.94 -7.03
N ASP A 151 11.31 19.06 -6.05
CA ASP A 151 11.40 18.16 -4.89
C ASP A 151 10.06 17.93 -4.16
N PRO A 152 9.20 18.95 -3.91
CA PRO A 152 7.92 18.71 -3.25
C PRO A 152 6.96 17.82 -4.06
N LEU A 153 7.03 17.88 -5.40
CA LEU A 153 6.23 17.04 -6.27
C LEU A 153 6.82 15.62 -6.35
N ILE A 154 8.15 15.49 -6.39
CA ILE A 154 8.83 14.19 -6.27
C ILE A 154 8.44 13.50 -4.97
N ASP A 155 8.47 14.21 -3.83
CA ASP A 155 8.07 13.68 -2.52
C ASP A 155 6.67 13.06 -2.58
N MET A 156 5.70 13.76 -3.19
CA MET A 156 4.32 13.25 -3.30
C MET A 156 4.19 12.07 -4.27
N LEU A 157 4.88 12.12 -5.41
CA LEU A 157 4.92 11.01 -6.37
C LEU A 157 5.54 9.75 -5.77
N MET A 158 6.59 9.89 -4.95
CA MET A 158 7.30 8.75 -4.37
C MET A 158 6.47 7.96 -3.37
N ASP A 159 5.56 8.57 -2.60
CA ASP A 159 4.65 7.79 -1.74
C ASP A 159 3.73 6.90 -2.58
N PHE A 160 3.25 7.43 -3.70
CA PHE A 160 2.39 6.69 -4.63
C PHE A 160 3.16 5.57 -5.35
N ILE A 161 4.30 5.90 -5.97
CA ILE A 161 5.14 4.94 -6.71
C ILE A 161 5.64 3.83 -5.78
N PHE A 162 6.04 4.18 -4.55
CA PHE A 162 6.42 3.19 -3.55
C PHE A 162 5.31 2.18 -3.31
N ARG A 163 4.07 2.60 -3.08
CA ARG A 163 2.97 1.66 -2.80
C ARG A 163 2.63 0.80 -3.99
N MET A 164 2.66 1.37 -5.19
CA MET A 164 2.45 0.62 -6.42
C MET A 164 3.51 -0.47 -6.59
N ARG A 165 4.80 -0.10 -6.54
CA ARG A 165 5.91 -1.05 -6.70
C ARG A 165 5.99 -2.02 -5.52
N TRP A 166 5.64 -1.59 -4.31
CA TRP A 166 5.50 -2.47 -3.15
C TRP A 166 4.43 -3.53 -3.37
N ASN A 167 3.29 -3.22 -3.98
CA ASN A 167 2.31 -4.28 -4.24
C ASN A 167 2.77 -5.27 -5.32
N ALA A 168 3.76 -4.92 -6.13
CA ALA A 168 4.33 -5.76 -7.19
C ALA A 168 5.68 -6.42 -6.82
N HIS A 169 6.30 -6.06 -5.69
CA HIS A 169 7.69 -6.41 -5.39
C HIS A 169 7.93 -7.92 -5.27
N LEU A 170 6.91 -8.69 -4.87
CA LEU A 170 7.01 -10.15 -4.80
C LEU A 170 7.21 -10.78 -6.19
N ASP A 171 6.65 -10.17 -7.24
CA ASP A 171 6.74 -10.66 -8.61
C ASP A 171 7.88 -9.99 -9.41
N ARG A 172 8.25 -8.76 -9.03
CA ARG A 172 9.25 -7.92 -9.73
C ARG A 172 10.17 -7.18 -8.74
N PRO A 173 11.09 -7.89 -8.08
CA PRO A 173 11.99 -7.29 -7.09
C PRO A 173 12.89 -6.19 -7.68
N GLU A 174 13.26 -6.29 -8.95
CA GLU A 174 14.12 -5.33 -9.65
C GLU A 174 13.53 -3.92 -9.71
N LEU A 175 12.20 -3.79 -9.81
CA LEU A 175 11.54 -2.48 -9.78
C LEU A 175 11.68 -1.82 -8.40
N PHE A 176 11.71 -2.62 -7.35
CA PHE A 176 11.86 -2.12 -6.01
C PHE A 176 13.31 -1.69 -5.73
N GLU A 177 14.30 -2.45 -6.21
CA GLU A 177 15.72 -2.08 -6.12
C GLU A 177 16.01 -0.77 -6.85
N GLU A 178 15.53 -0.62 -8.09
CA GLU A 178 15.68 0.62 -8.85
C GLU A 178 15.07 1.84 -8.10
N LEU A 179 13.91 1.66 -7.48
CA LEU A 179 13.26 2.71 -6.70
C LEU A 179 14.15 3.17 -5.54
N MET A 180 14.82 2.23 -4.86
CA MET A 180 15.72 2.52 -3.75
C MET A 180 17.03 3.17 -4.18
N ASP A 181 17.47 2.94 -5.41
CA ASP A 181 18.65 3.60 -6.00
C ASP A 181 18.34 5.04 -6.44
N VAL A 182 17.11 5.30 -6.87
CA VAL A 182 16.69 6.61 -7.40
C VAL A 182 16.26 7.58 -6.29
N TYR A 183 15.73 7.10 -5.16
CA TYR A 183 15.15 7.96 -4.14
C TYR A 183 15.54 7.62 -2.70
N ASP A 184 16.02 8.63 -1.96
CA ASP A 184 16.41 8.51 -0.56
C ASP A 184 15.23 8.68 0.40
N PHE A 185 14.48 7.60 0.61
CA PHE A 185 13.36 7.61 1.56
C PHE A 185 13.76 7.93 3.00
N LYS A 186 15.02 7.66 3.39
CA LYS A 186 15.50 7.86 4.77
C LYS A 186 15.59 9.35 5.11
N HIS A 187 16.04 10.16 4.17
CA HIS A 187 16.24 11.60 4.38
C HIS A 187 15.16 12.47 3.72
N SER A 188 14.08 11.87 3.22
CA SER A 188 12.93 12.60 2.68
C SER A 188 12.35 13.58 3.70
N ALA A 189 11.99 14.77 3.24
CA ALA A 189 11.29 15.76 4.05
C ALA A 189 9.79 15.42 4.22
N CYS A 190 9.28 14.44 3.49
CA CYS A 190 7.92 13.94 3.58
C CYS A 190 7.81 12.84 4.64
N ILE A 191 6.84 12.99 5.56
CA ILE A 191 6.58 12.02 6.63
C ILE A 191 6.16 10.67 6.02
N SER A 192 5.33 10.70 4.99
CA SER A 192 4.84 9.47 4.34
C SER A 192 5.96 8.65 3.70
N ASN A 193 6.97 9.31 3.10
CA ASN A 193 8.14 8.62 2.55
C ASN A 193 9.06 8.05 3.64
N ARG A 194 9.24 8.75 4.76
CA ARG A 194 9.95 8.19 5.92
C ARG A 194 9.22 7.00 6.55
N MET A 195 7.88 7.00 6.50
CA MET A 195 7.08 5.81 6.87
C MET A 195 7.28 4.65 5.88
N ASN A 196 7.41 4.93 4.58
CA ASN A 196 7.76 3.90 3.58
C ASN A 196 9.16 3.31 3.87
N TYR A 197 10.13 4.13 4.29
CA TYR A 197 11.43 3.66 4.77
C TYR A 197 11.33 2.75 6.00
N ILE A 198 10.48 3.07 6.99
CA ILE A 198 10.23 2.17 8.13
C ILE A 198 9.70 0.81 7.65
N HIS A 199 8.78 0.82 6.69
CA HIS A 199 8.23 -0.41 6.11
C HIS A 199 9.33 -1.28 5.47
N ILE A 200 10.23 -0.67 4.68
CA ILE A 200 11.41 -1.34 4.11
C ILE A 200 12.28 -1.97 5.20
N LEU A 201 12.53 -1.23 6.29
CA LEU A 201 13.36 -1.71 7.39
C LEU A 201 12.72 -2.92 8.10
N ILE A 202 11.43 -2.86 8.40
CA ILE A 202 10.70 -3.96 9.05
C ILE A 202 10.72 -5.21 8.16
N PHE A 203 10.43 -5.05 6.86
CA PHE A 203 10.47 -6.15 5.90
C PHE A 203 11.84 -6.81 5.81
N ASN A 204 12.91 -6.00 5.76
CA ASN A 204 14.29 -6.48 5.77
C ASN A 204 14.77 -6.94 7.16
N ARG A 205 13.86 -7.10 8.13
CA ARG A 205 14.13 -7.51 9.51
C ARG A 205 15.13 -6.60 10.26
N ARG A 206 15.29 -5.36 9.80
CA ARG A 206 16.11 -4.32 10.43
C ARG A 206 15.31 -3.58 11.51
N ASN A 207 14.77 -4.35 12.46
CA ASN A 207 13.81 -3.85 13.45
C ASN A 207 14.38 -2.77 14.38
N PHE A 208 15.68 -2.80 14.68
CA PHE A 208 16.33 -1.77 15.51
C PHE A 208 16.38 -0.41 14.79
N ASP A 209 16.74 -0.41 13.50
CA ASP A 209 16.74 0.80 12.69
C ASP A 209 15.32 1.35 12.52
N ALA A 210 14.34 0.46 12.35
CA ALA A 210 12.93 0.83 12.30
C ALA A 210 12.48 1.50 13.62
N ALA A 211 12.88 0.95 14.77
CA ALA A 211 12.61 1.52 16.09
C ALA A 211 13.15 2.95 16.21
N MET A 212 14.41 3.15 15.80
CA MET A 212 15.05 4.46 15.85
C MET A 212 14.34 5.47 14.94
N GLU A 213 13.90 5.05 13.77
CA GLU A 213 13.22 5.93 12.83
C GLU A 213 11.80 6.29 13.31
N ILE A 214 11.08 5.34 13.90
CA ILE A 214 9.78 5.59 14.56
C ILE A 214 9.96 6.63 15.68
N ASP A 215 10.93 6.46 16.58
CA ASP A 215 11.19 7.41 17.68
C ASP A 215 11.47 8.84 17.18
N LYS A 216 12.19 8.98 16.06
CA LYS A 216 12.39 10.30 15.42
C LYS A 216 11.09 10.87 14.90
N LEU A 217 10.24 10.07 14.24
CA LEU A 217 8.96 10.54 13.71
C LEU A 217 7.98 10.91 14.82
N GLU A 218 7.96 10.18 15.93
CA GLU A 218 7.11 10.52 17.09
C GLU A 218 7.44 11.89 17.68
N LYS A 219 8.71 12.30 17.65
CA LYS A 219 9.14 13.63 18.10
C LYS A 219 8.74 14.75 17.14
N LEU A 220 8.47 14.43 15.87
CA LEU A 220 8.11 15.39 14.83
C LEU A 220 6.60 15.53 14.66
N ILE A 221 5.84 14.47 14.96
CA ILE A 221 4.40 14.42 14.75
C ILE A 221 3.68 14.78 16.05
N ASP A 222 3.09 15.98 16.09
CA ASP A 222 2.18 16.36 17.17
C ASP A 222 0.85 15.58 17.05
N PRO A 223 0.52 14.67 17.99
CA PRO A 223 -0.69 13.86 17.92
C PRO A 223 -1.98 14.70 18.02
N ASN A 224 -1.94 15.90 18.61
CA ASN A 224 -3.11 16.77 18.71
C ASN A 224 -3.44 17.49 17.40
N ARG A 225 -2.48 17.54 16.47
CA ARG A 225 -2.63 18.19 15.15
C ARG A 225 -2.65 17.19 14.01
N ASN A 226 -1.97 16.04 14.16
CA ASN A 226 -1.73 15.07 13.10
C ASN A 226 -2.04 13.65 13.56
N ALA A 227 -3.20 13.45 14.21
CA ALA A 227 -3.59 12.18 14.79
C ALA A 227 -3.55 11.02 13.77
N ALA A 228 -3.93 11.26 12.51
CA ALA A 228 -3.91 10.24 11.45
C ALA A 228 -2.49 9.71 11.14
N GLN A 229 -1.49 10.60 11.08
CA GLN A 229 -0.11 10.16 10.89
C GLN A 229 0.43 9.44 12.12
N TYR A 230 0.08 9.91 13.32
CA TYR A 230 0.49 9.25 14.55
C TYR A 230 -0.12 7.84 14.65
N LEU A 231 -1.37 7.65 14.21
CA LEU A 231 -2.01 6.33 14.09
C LEU A 231 -1.28 5.40 13.11
N ARG A 232 -0.70 5.93 12.03
CA ARG A 232 0.15 5.12 11.13
C ARG A 232 1.43 4.64 11.82
N LEU A 233 2.04 5.44 12.69
CA LEU A 233 3.18 4.99 13.52
C LEU A 233 2.78 3.86 14.46
N PHE A 234 1.58 3.91 15.03
CA PHE A 234 1.03 2.79 15.81
C PHE A 234 1.11 1.50 14.99
N VAL A 235 0.64 1.47 13.74
CA VAL A 235 0.67 0.25 12.91
C VAL A 235 2.08 -0.35 12.79
N PHE A 236 3.11 0.47 12.60
CA PHE A 236 4.50 -0.02 12.54
C PHE A 236 5.00 -0.54 13.90
N LYS A 237 4.64 0.13 15.00
CA LYS A 237 4.94 -0.37 16.36
C LYS A 237 4.29 -1.72 16.62
N LEU A 238 3.05 -1.92 16.17
CA LEU A 238 2.34 -3.18 16.30
C LEU A 238 3.07 -4.31 15.56
N GLN A 239 3.47 -4.07 14.30
CA GLN A 239 4.28 -5.01 13.52
C GLN A 239 5.59 -5.36 14.23
N MET A 240 6.27 -4.37 14.79
CA MET A 240 7.51 -4.60 15.54
C MET A 240 7.32 -5.36 16.85
N ILE A 241 6.26 -5.06 17.62
CA ILE A 241 5.93 -5.78 18.85
C ILE A 241 5.73 -7.26 18.53
N ASN A 242 5.03 -7.57 17.43
CA ASN A 242 4.87 -8.95 16.98
C ASN A 242 6.21 -9.61 16.64
N ASN A 243 7.10 -8.89 15.95
CA ASN A 243 8.37 -9.44 15.50
C ASN A 243 9.42 -9.62 16.61
N ILE A 244 9.28 -8.93 17.76
CA ILE A 244 10.35 -8.84 18.78
C ILE A 244 9.86 -9.22 20.19
N GLN A 245 8.64 -8.81 20.60
CA GLN A 245 8.19 -8.89 21.99
C GLN A 245 6.69 -9.20 22.10
N GLY A 246 6.29 -10.46 21.98
CA GLY A 246 4.89 -10.89 22.17
C GLY A 246 4.32 -10.78 23.60
N LYS A 247 4.91 -10.00 24.51
CA LYS A 247 4.44 -9.82 25.90
C LYS A 247 3.87 -8.43 26.21
N SER A 248 3.94 -7.49 25.26
CA SER A 248 3.50 -6.09 25.46
C SER A 248 2.23 -5.71 24.69
N ILE A 249 1.56 -6.68 24.04
CA ILE A 249 0.42 -6.40 23.16
C ILE A 249 -0.77 -5.77 23.90
N LEU A 250 -1.02 -6.18 25.14
CA LEU A 250 -2.12 -5.64 25.96
C LEU A 250 -1.86 -4.18 26.34
N GLU A 251 -0.63 -3.85 26.75
CA GLU A 251 -0.25 -2.48 27.07
C GLU A 251 -0.39 -1.58 25.83
N TYR A 252 0.09 -2.07 24.70
CA TYR A 252 -0.04 -1.38 23.42
C TYR A 252 -1.52 -1.22 22.99
N TYR A 253 -2.35 -2.23 23.20
CA TYR A 253 -3.80 -2.15 22.94
C TYR A 253 -4.49 -1.09 23.82
N GLU A 254 -4.13 -0.99 25.10
CA GLU A 254 -4.63 0.08 25.97
C GLU A 254 -4.21 1.46 25.47
N GLN A 255 -2.93 1.64 25.09
CA GLN A 255 -2.44 2.89 24.50
C GLN A 255 -3.20 3.26 23.23
N LEU A 256 -3.42 2.30 22.33
CA LEU A 256 -4.20 2.51 21.10
C LEU A 256 -5.65 2.90 21.42
N LYS A 257 -6.32 2.23 22.37
CA LYS A 257 -7.68 2.60 22.78
C LYS A 257 -7.77 4.02 23.31
N CYS A 258 -6.87 4.40 24.22
CA CYS A 258 -6.80 5.76 24.74
C CYS A 258 -6.62 6.76 23.60
N PHE A 259 -5.68 6.50 22.68
CA PHE A 259 -5.43 7.37 21.54
C PHE A 259 -6.65 7.52 20.63
N LEU A 260 -7.28 6.41 20.23
CA LEU A 260 -8.48 6.42 19.38
C LEU A 260 -9.65 7.15 20.06
N HIS A 261 -9.80 7.02 21.38
CA HIS A 261 -10.82 7.73 22.14
C HIS A 261 -10.55 9.23 22.22
N THR A 262 -9.30 9.62 22.50
CA THR A 262 -8.91 11.04 22.62
C THR A 262 -9.01 11.79 21.29
N HIS A 263 -8.69 11.13 20.17
CA HIS A 263 -8.59 11.78 18.85
C HIS A 263 -9.72 11.38 17.88
N TYR A 264 -10.85 10.88 18.38
CA TYR A 264 -11.90 10.28 17.53
C TYR A 264 -12.44 11.22 16.44
N GLU A 265 -12.52 12.53 16.70
CA GLU A 265 -13.02 13.53 15.73
C GLU A 265 -12.02 13.83 14.61
N GLN A 266 -10.73 13.61 14.86
CA GLN A 266 -9.65 13.92 13.92
C GLN A 266 -9.27 12.72 13.04
N LEU A 267 -9.72 11.51 13.41
CA LEU A 267 -9.27 10.28 12.78
C LEU A 267 -10.23 9.81 11.68
N PRO A 268 -9.72 9.48 10.48
CA PRO A 268 -10.52 8.83 9.46
C PRO A 268 -11.06 7.49 9.98
N TYR A 269 -12.38 7.33 9.99
CA TYR A 269 -13.05 6.14 10.53
C TYR A 269 -12.48 4.82 9.95
N LYS A 270 -12.21 4.79 8.64
CA LYS A 270 -11.61 3.62 7.95
C LYS A 270 -10.24 3.22 8.55
N GLN A 271 -9.38 4.20 8.90
CA GLN A 271 -8.06 3.93 9.46
C GLN A 271 -8.14 3.45 10.90
N SER A 272 -9.00 4.05 11.72
CA SER A 272 -9.26 3.60 13.10
C SER A 272 -9.73 2.15 13.15
N MET A 273 -10.68 1.79 12.27
CA MET A 273 -11.22 0.43 12.21
C MET A 273 -10.20 -0.57 11.68
N SER A 274 -9.37 -0.18 10.71
CA SER A 274 -8.27 -1.03 10.24
C SER A 274 -7.24 -1.30 11.35
N SER A 275 -6.93 -0.30 12.17
CA SER A 275 -5.99 -0.44 13.29
C SER A 275 -6.55 -1.36 14.37
N LEU A 276 -7.85 -1.22 14.67
CA LEU A 276 -8.57 -2.12 15.59
C LEU A 276 -8.67 -3.54 15.04
N TYR A 277 -8.91 -3.71 13.74
CA TYR A 277 -8.91 -5.04 13.13
C TYR A 277 -7.54 -5.72 13.28
N ASN A 278 -6.46 -4.99 12.97
CA ASN A 278 -5.10 -5.51 13.06
C ASN A 278 -4.75 -5.91 14.49
N ILE A 279 -4.98 -5.05 15.50
CA ILE A 279 -4.73 -5.42 16.90
C ILE A 279 -5.58 -6.62 17.34
N GLY A 280 -6.82 -6.75 16.83
CA GLY A 280 -7.67 -7.89 17.08
C GLY A 280 -7.08 -9.21 16.58
N ILE A 281 -6.43 -9.22 15.42
CA ILE A 281 -5.68 -10.37 14.90
C ILE A 281 -4.51 -10.71 15.85
N TYR A 282 -3.67 -9.73 16.21
CA TYR A 282 -2.51 -10.02 17.06
C TYR A 282 -2.90 -10.48 18.47
N LEU A 283 -3.99 -9.94 19.02
CA LEU A 283 -4.55 -10.43 20.29
C LEU A 283 -5.01 -11.90 20.16
N PHE A 284 -5.61 -12.27 19.03
CA PHE A 284 -5.97 -13.66 18.73
C PHE A 284 -4.74 -14.56 18.65
N ASP A 285 -3.73 -14.17 17.87
CA ASP A 285 -2.50 -14.94 17.67
C ASP A 285 -1.71 -15.17 18.98
N GLN A 286 -1.78 -14.20 19.91
CA GLN A 286 -1.13 -14.30 21.23
C GLN A 286 -2.01 -14.94 22.31
N GLY A 287 -3.20 -15.43 21.96
CA GLY A 287 -4.09 -16.14 22.89
C GLY A 287 -4.88 -15.24 23.84
N HIS A 288 -4.91 -13.92 23.62
CA HIS A 288 -5.73 -12.97 24.36
C HIS A 288 -7.17 -12.96 23.83
N PHE A 289 -7.83 -14.11 23.90
CA PHE A 289 -9.10 -14.39 23.22
C PHE A 289 -10.27 -13.51 23.68
N ASP A 290 -10.34 -13.15 24.97
CA ASP A 290 -11.41 -12.30 25.49
C ASP A 290 -11.31 -10.87 24.94
N GLU A 291 -10.11 -10.29 24.92
CA GLU A 291 -9.83 -8.98 24.34
C GLU A 291 -9.99 -9.00 22.82
N ALA A 292 -9.45 -10.02 22.14
CA ALA A 292 -9.60 -10.20 20.70
C ALA A 292 -11.08 -10.24 20.31
N LYS A 293 -11.90 -11.02 21.03
CA LYS A 293 -13.34 -11.10 20.79
C LYS A 293 -14.00 -9.72 20.88
N LYS A 294 -13.78 -8.97 21.96
CA LYS A 294 -14.38 -7.63 22.14
C LYS A 294 -14.06 -6.70 20.97
N VAL A 295 -12.80 -6.71 20.52
CA VAL A 295 -12.34 -5.87 19.40
C VAL A 295 -12.97 -6.33 18.08
N LEU A 296 -12.92 -7.63 17.79
CA LEU A 296 -13.41 -8.20 16.54
C LEU A 296 -14.94 -8.10 16.41
N GLU A 297 -15.69 -8.24 17.50
CA GLU A 297 -17.14 -8.01 17.52
C GLU A 297 -17.47 -6.54 17.26
N TYR A 298 -16.68 -5.60 17.81
CA TYR A 298 -16.87 -4.18 17.55
C TYR A 298 -16.62 -3.83 16.09
N VAL A 299 -15.50 -4.29 15.53
CA VAL A 299 -15.12 -4.03 14.14
C VAL A 299 -16.03 -4.77 13.14
N GLY A 300 -16.49 -5.97 13.49
CA GLY A 300 -17.35 -6.82 12.67
C GLY A 300 -18.76 -6.27 12.42
N LYS A 301 -19.15 -5.20 13.13
CA LYS A 301 -20.38 -4.43 12.83
C LYS A 301 -20.32 -3.74 11.47
N LEU A 302 -19.13 -3.60 10.90
CA LEU A 302 -18.92 -2.96 9.61
C LEU A 302 -18.95 -3.96 8.47
N PRO A 303 -19.68 -3.68 7.37
CA PRO A 303 -19.81 -4.61 6.24
C PRO A 303 -18.47 -5.14 5.73
N ARG A 304 -17.46 -4.27 5.58
CA ARG A 304 -16.11 -4.61 5.07
C ARG A 304 -15.35 -5.63 5.94
N TYR A 305 -15.64 -5.70 7.23
CA TYR A 305 -14.92 -6.58 8.16
C TYR A 305 -15.76 -7.75 8.65
N LYS A 306 -17.10 -7.68 8.53
CA LYS A 306 -18.09 -8.65 9.01
C LYS A 306 -17.65 -10.11 8.85
N TYR A 307 -17.32 -10.51 7.63
CA TYR A 307 -16.98 -11.89 7.30
C TYR A 307 -15.59 -12.29 7.81
N LYS A 308 -14.61 -11.40 7.71
CA LYS A 308 -13.24 -11.65 8.20
C LYS A 308 -13.22 -11.83 9.72
N THR A 309 -13.92 -10.96 10.45
CA THR A 309 -14.04 -11.06 11.91
C THR A 309 -14.85 -12.28 12.32
N TYR A 310 -15.87 -12.68 11.54
CA TYR A 310 -16.63 -13.90 11.82
C TYR A 310 -15.75 -15.14 11.84
N ILE A 311 -14.86 -15.32 10.85
CA ILE A 311 -13.91 -16.45 10.84
C ILE A 311 -13.01 -16.45 12.09
N LEU A 312 -12.43 -15.30 12.44
CA LEU A 312 -11.58 -15.18 13.63
C LEU A 312 -12.35 -15.52 14.92
N LEU A 313 -13.60 -15.03 15.03
CA LEU A 313 -14.47 -15.32 16.17
C LEU A 313 -14.86 -16.80 16.23
N GLN A 314 -14.96 -17.51 15.09
CA GLN A 314 -15.11 -18.96 15.06
C GLN A 314 -13.87 -19.69 15.58
N GLY A 315 -12.67 -19.17 15.29
CA GLY A 315 -11.44 -19.65 15.91
C GLY A 315 -11.45 -19.50 17.43
N ILE A 316 -11.85 -18.31 17.91
CA ILE A 316 -11.94 -18.01 19.35
C ILE A 316 -12.95 -18.93 20.07
N SER A 317 -14.10 -19.18 19.46
CA SER A 317 -15.18 -19.97 20.08
C SER A 317 -14.77 -21.41 20.38
N ARG A 318 -13.75 -21.94 19.69
CA ARG A 318 -13.18 -23.27 19.97
C ARG A 318 -12.20 -23.28 21.12
N GLN A 319 -11.48 -22.20 21.31
CA GLN A 319 -10.46 -22.09 22.35
C GLN A 319 -11.10 -21.74 23.70
N VAL A 320 -12.28 -21.10 23.69
CA VAL A 320 -12.93 -20.57 24.88
C VAL A 320 -14.44 -20.82 24.85
N ASP A 321 -14.93 -21.71 25.71
CA ASP A 321 -16.34 -22.17 25.71
C ASP A 321 -17.38 -21.06 25.90
N HIS A 322 -17.09 -20.04 26.73
CA HIS A 322 -18.00 -18.89 26.91
C HIS A 322 -18.01 -17.92 25.72
N CYS A 323 -17.18 -18.16 24.72
CA CYS A 323 -17.09 -17.36 23.50
C CYS A 323 -17.88 -17.93 22.32
N ARG A 324 -18.71 -18.97 22.49
CA ARG A 324 -19.58 -19.50 21.43
C ARG A 324 -20.41 -18.42 20.75
N LEU A 325 -20.27 -18.34 19.43
CA LEU A 325 -21.06 -17.46 18.59
C LEU A 325 -22.52 -17.95 18.56
N LYS A 326 -23.46 -17.02 18.72
CA LYS A 326 -24.89 -17.33 18.80
C LYS A 326 -25.61 -17.27 17.45
N THR A 327 -25.02 -16.63 16.45
CA THR A 327 -25.67 -16.36 15.17
C THR A 327 -24.67 -16.39 14.02
N ASN A 328 -25.08 -17.01 12.91
CA ASN A 328 -24.36 -16.90 11.64
C ASN A 328 -24.52 -15.50 11.03
N PRO A 329 -23.53 -15.02 10.26
CA PRO A 329 -23.65 -13.79 9.52
C PRO A 329 -24.69 -13.96 8.41
N ASP A 330 -25.45 -12.90 8.15
CA ASP A 330 -26.26 -12.81 6.94
C ASP A 330 -25.35 -12.89 5.69
N LEU A 331 -25.73 -13.76 4.75
CA LEU A 331 -24.97 -14.17 3.56
C LEU A 331 -25.32 -13.35 2.30
N ASP A 332 -26.30 -12.45 2.35
CA ASP A 332 -26.86 -11.76 1.18
C ASP A 332 -25.81 -11.02 0.32
N ARG A 333 -24.70 -10.58 0.93
CA ARG A 333 -23.60 -9.86 0.24
C ARG A 333 -22.30 -10.64 0.17
N LEU A 334 -22.32 -11.93 0.48
CA LEU A 334 -21.09 -12.74 0.46
C LEU A 334 -20.52 -12.86 -0.96
N GLN A 335 -21.35 -12.73 -1.99
CA GLN A 335 -20.94 -12.83 -3.39
C GLN A 335 -19.92 -11.75 -3.82
N ASP A 336 -19.92 -10.60 -3.14
CA ASP A 336 -18.99 -9.49 -3.41
C ASP A 336 -17.59 -9.71 -2.83
N GLU A 337 -17.42 -10.75 -2.00
CA GLU A 337 -16.16 -11.06 -1.34
C GLU A 337 -15.26 -11.97 -2.17
N SER A 338 -13.97 -12.06 -1.82
CA SER A 338 -13.05 -13.01 -2.46
C SER A 338 -13.57 -14.46 -2.34
N HIS A 339 -13.38 -15.28 -3.38
CA HIS A 339 -13.77 -16.70 -3.37
C HIS A 339 -13.23 -17.47 -2.14
N LYS A 340 -12.03 -17.10 -1.69
CA LYS A 340 -11.44 -17.58 -0.44
C LYS A 340 -12.35 -17.34 0.76
N LEU A 341 -12.71 -16.08 0.99
CA LEU A 341 -13.56 -15.70 2.12
C LEU A 341 -14.96 -16.32 2.01
N GLN A 342 -15.51 -16.40 0.80
CA GLN A 342 -16.78 -17.08 0.54
C GLN A 342 -16.73 -18.55 0.99
N ALA A 343 -15.73 -19.29 0.51
CA ALA A 343 -15.56 -20.71 0.84
C ALA A 343 -15.41 -20.92 2.36
N MET A 344 -14.64 -20.05 3.02
CA MET A 344 -14.42 -20.14 4.46
C MET A 344 -15.69 -19.85 5.27
N VAL A 345 -16.42 -18.78 4.94
CA VAL A 345 -17.68 -18.44 5.63
C VAL A 345 -18.72 -19.53 5.40
N ASN A 346 -18.83 -20.03 4.16
CA ASN A 346 -19.76 -21.10 3.81
C ASN A 346 -19.48 -22.39 4.59
N TYR A 347 -18.21 -22.74 4.79
CA TYR A 347 -17.83 -23.88 5.62
C TYR A 347 -18.42 -23.73 7.03
N PHE A 348 -18.10 -22.62 7.72
CA PHE A 348 -18.52 -22.41 9.11
C PHE A 348 -20.03 -22.27 9.29
N CYS A 349 -20.73 -21.63 8.35
CA CYS A 349 -22.18 -21.45 8.46
C CYS A 349 -22.96 -22.76 8.33
N HIS A 350 -22.49 -23.70 7.50
CA HIS A 350 -23.21 -24.94 7.16
C HIS A 350 -22.52 -26.20 7.71
N ARG A 351 -21.50 -26.06 8.56
CA ARG A 351 -20.72 -27.22 9.04
C ARG A 351 -21.60 -28.25 9.75
N GLU A 352 -22.57 -27.80 10.54
CA GLU A 352 -23.41 -28.67 11.37
C GLU A 352 -24.39 -29.50 10.53
N GLU A 353 -24.60 -29.12 9.27
CA GLU A 353 -25.47 -29.81 8.31
C GLU A 353 -24.71 -30.89 7.52
N LYS A 354 -23.37 -30.92 7.63
CA LYS A 354 -22.49 -31.78 6.83
C LYS A 354 -22.05 -32.99 7.62
N THR A 355 -21.91 -34.12 6.93
CA THR A 355 -21.26 -35.33 7.46
C THR A 355 -19.77 -35.11 7.71
N PHE A 356 -19.15 -35.95 8.54
CA PHE A 356 -17.70 -35.92 8.80
C PHE A 356 -16.88 -35.90 7.51
N ASP A 357 -17.21 -36.77 6.54
CA ASP A 357 -16.46 -36.85 5.28
C ASP A 357 -16.64 -35.60 4.40
N GLU A 358 -17.84 -35.00 4.38
CA GLU A 358 -18.09 -33.74 3.67
C GLU A 358 -17.29 -32.60 4.28
N GLN A 359 -17.30 -32.48 5.61
CA GLN A 359 -16.52 -31.45 6.33
C GLN A 359 -15.02 -31.60 6.07
N VAL A 360 -14.47 -32.82 6.15
CA VAL A 360 -13.05 -33.09 5.87
C VAL A 360 -12.68 -32.74 4.43
N ASN A 361 -13.53 -33.10 3.46
CA ASN A 361 -13.28 -32.83 2.04
C ASN A 361 -13.27 -31.33 1.74
N GLU A 362 -14.22 -30.58 2.30
CA GLU A 362 -14.31 -29.13 2.10
C GLU A 362 -13.16 -28.38 2.78
N LEU A 363 -12.80 -28.73 4.02
CA LEU A 363 -11.62 -28.18 4.69
C LEU A 363 -10.35 -28.41 3.86
N ASN A 364 -10.16 -29.63 3.37
CA ASN A 364 -9.02 -29.98 2.53
C ASN A 364 -9.04 -29.20 1.20
N GLN A 365 -10.21 -29.02 0.58
CA GLN A 365 -10.34 -28.22 -0.64
C GLN A 365 -10.00 -26.75 -0.38
N VAL A 366 -10.49 -26.16 0.71
CA VAL A 366 -10.20 -24.77 1.08
C VAL A 366 -8.71 -24.54 1.22
N VAL A 367 -8.01 -25.45 1.93
CA VAL A 367 -6.57 -25.33 2.15
C VAL A 367 -5.77 -25.51 0.87
N CYS A 368 -6.02 -26.59 0.11
CA CYS A 368 -5.30 -26.83 -1.14
C CYS A 368 -5.59 -25.78 -2.22
N THR A 369 -6.79 -25.19 -2.26
CA THR A 369 -7.16 -24.27 -3.35
C THR A 369 -6.82 -22.82 -3.03
N TYR A 370 -7.12 -22.38 -1.80
CA TYR A 370 -7.10 -20.96 -1.45
C TYR A 370 -5.95 -20.58 -0.52
N MET A 371 -5.49 -21.49 0.35
CA MET A 371 -4.38 -21.20 1.26
C MET A 371 -3.01 -21.38 0.59
N GLU A 372 -2.85 -22.33 -0.35
CA GLU A 372 -1.62 -22.45 -1.17
C GLU A 372 -1.25 -21.17 -1.93
N LYS A 373 -2.24 -20.34 -2.27
CA LYS A 373 -2.03 -19.05 -2.96
C LYS A 373 -1.77 -17.87 -2.03
N SER A 374 -1.88 -18.08 -0.72
CA SER A 374 -1.78 -17.03 0.30
C SER A 374 -0.51 -17.31 1.10
N GLY A 375 0.44 -16.38 1.13
CA GLY A 375 1.69 -16.55 1.87
C GLY A 375 1.51 -16.89 3.37
N LEU A 376 2.63 -17.22 3.99
CA LEU A 376 2.82 -17.90 5.28
C LEU A 376 2.16 -17.28 6.54
N ASP A 377 1.68 -16.03 6.49
CA ASP A 377 1.28 -15.24 7.66
C ASP A 377 -0.25 -15.00 7.78
N ASP A 378 -1.08 -15.93 7.30
CA ASP A 378 -2.54 -15.79 7.39
C ASP A 378 -3.12 -16.48 8.65
N PRO A 379 -3.68 -15.73 9.63
CA PRO A 379 -4.26 -16.30 10.86
C PRO A 379 -5.40 -17.28 10.60
N PHE A 380 -6.01 -17.22 9.41
CA PHE A 380 -7.03 -18.17 9.01
C PHE A 380 -6.50 -19.59 8.83
N TYR A 381 -5.23 -19.77 8.45
CA TYR A 381 -4.67 -21.10 8.31
C TYR A 381 -4.67 -21.84 9.66
N GLU A 382 -4.30 -21.18 10.75
CA GLU A 382 -4.28 -21.77 12.08
C GLU A 382 -5.69 -22.22 12.53
N ILE A 383 -6.70 -21.40 12.26
CA ILE A 383 -8.10 -21.70 12.57
C ILE A 383 -8.60 -22.97 11.87
N PHE A 384 -8.18 -23.17 10.61
CA PHE A 384 -8.59 -24.34 9.82
C PHE A 384 -7.79 -25.59 10.20
N ARG A 385 -6.51 -25.46 10.54
CA ARG A 385 -5.70 -26.54 11.11
C ARG A 385 -6.30 -27.03 12.43
N ASP A 386 -6.69 -26.09 13.28
CA ASP A 386 -7.28 -26.40 14.58
C ASP A 386 -8.69 -27.00 14.42
N GLU A 387 -9.48 -26.53 13.44
CA GLU A 387 -10.76 -27.17 13.09
C GLU A 387 -10.58 -28.62 12.69
N MET A 388 -9.67 -28.87 11.73
CA MET A 388 -9.43 -30.23 11.26
C MET A 388 -8.97 -31.11 12.41
N THR A 389 -8.12 -30.59 13.29
CA THR A 389 -7.66 -31.31 14.47
C THR A 389 -8.82 -31.71 15.37
N ALA A 390 -9.70 -30.76 15.70
CA ALA A 390 -10.87 -30.96 16.55
C ALA A 390 -11.86 -31.96 15.95
N LEU A 391 -12.21 -31.78 14.66
CA LEU A 391 -13.15 -32.65 13.95
C LEU A 391 -12.72 -34.13 13.99
N PHE A 392 -11.43 -34.40 13.78
CA PHE A 392 -10.90 -35.75 13.87
C PHE A 392 -10.88 -36.30 15.31
N ASP A 393 -10.63 -35.45 16.31
CA ASP A 393 -10.61 -35.88 17.71
C ASP A 393 -12.03 -36.21 18.21
N GLU A 394 -13.02 -35.40 17.82
CA GLU A 394 -14.45 -35.66 18.05
C GLU A 394 -14.89 -36.97 17.39
N GLU A 395 -14.51 -37.21 16.12
CA GLU A 395 -14.88 -38.43 15.41
C GLU A 395 -14.17 -39.67 16.00
N CYS A 396 -12.91 -39.53 16.44
CA CYS A 396 -12.21 -40.60 17.16
C CYS A 396 -12.88 -40.94 18.49
N ALA A 397 -13.45 -39.94 19.19
CA ALA A 397 -14.21 -40.16 20.41
C ALA A 397 -15.57 -40.83 20.12
N ARG A 398 -16.21 -40.46 19.00
CA ARG A 398 -17.50 -41.03 18.57
C ARG A 398 -17.40 -42.46 18.06
N VAL A 399 -16.30 -42.81 17.37
CA VAL A 399 -16.09 -44.13 16.76
C VAL A 399 -14.71 -44.70 17.16
N PRO A 400 -14.54 -45.16 18.42
CA PRO A 400 -13.23 -45.57 18.95
C PRO A 400 -12.56 -46.72 18.19
N GLU A 401 -13.36 -47.59 17.60
CA GLU A 401 -12.92 -48.76 16.80
C GLU A 401 -12.09 -48.36 15.59
N ASN A 402 -12.36 -47.17 15.02
CA ASN A 402 -11.65 -46.63 13.85
C ASN A 402 -10.51 -45.67 14.21
N ARG A 403 -10.21 -45.48 15.50
CA ARG A 403 -9.25 -44.45 15.97
C ARG A 403 -7.90 -44.52 15.26
N ALA A 404 -7.34 -45.71 15.05
CA ALA A 404 -6.05 -45.87 14.38
C ALA A 404 -6.07 -45.40 12.92
N VAL A 405 -7.17 -45.66 12.20
CA VAL A 405 -7.36 -45.24 10.80
C VAL A 405 -7.59 -43.73 10.72
N LEU A 406 -8.47 -43.20 11.56
CA LEU A 406 -8.77 -41.76 11.64
C LEU A 406 -7.54 -40.95 12.03
N THR A 407 -6.74 -41.42 12.99
CA THR A 407 -5.47 -40.79 13.39
C THR A 407 -4.48 -40.72 12.22
N ARG A 408 -4.33 -41.80 11.44
CA ARG A 408 -3.47 -41.81 10.25
C ARG A 408 -3.97 -40.82 9.19
N ARG A 409 -5.28 -40.77 8.94
CA ARG A 409 -5.89 -39.84 7.99
C ARG A 409 -5.69 -38.37 8.44
N LYS A 410 -5.88 -38.08 9.73
CA LYS A 410 -5.58 -36.78 10.36
C LYS A 410 -4.14 -36.36 10.08
N TYR A 411 -3.16 -37.21 10.42
CA TYR A 411 -1.75 -36.88 10.19
C TYR A 411 -1.41 -36.66 8.70
N HIS A 412 -1.99 -37.46 7.80
CA HIS A 412 -1.78 -37.28 6.37
C HIS A 412 -2.29 -35.93 5.88
N LEU A 413 -3.49 -35.51 6.30
CA LEU A 413 -4.06 -34.22 5.91
C LEU A 413 -3.33 -33.05 6.58
N LEU A 414 -3.04 -33.12 7.87
CA LEU A 414 -2.28 -32.08 8.57
C LEU A 414 -0.85 -31.93 8.02
N ARG A 415 -0.27 -32.98 7.43
CA ARG A 415 0.99 -32.87 6.70
C ARG A 415 0.85 -32.02 5.44
N LYS A 416 -0.25 -32.15 4.69
CA LYS A 416 -0.52 -31.28 3.53
C LYS A 416 -0.66 -29.83 3.95
N PHE A 417 -1.32 -29.59 5.07
CA PHE A 417 -1.40 -28.27 5.69
C PHE A 417 0.02 -27.71 5.92
N ARG A 418 0.91 -28.46 6.57
CA ARG A 418 2.30 -28.01 6.82
C ARG A 418 3.10 -27.72 5.54
N GLN A 419 2.87 -28.46 4.45
CA GLN A 419 3.53 -28.23 3.16
C GLN A 419 3.08 -26.93 2.47
N VAL A 420 2.02 -26.29 2.94
CA VAL A 420 1.64 -24.93 2.52
C VAL A 420 2.43 -23.85 3.30
N VAL A 421 3.00 -24.23 4.46
CA VAL A 421 3.69 -23.33 5.41
C VAL A 421 5.22 -23.46 5.34
N GLU A 422 5.75 -24.50 4.69
CA GLU A 422 7.18 -24.73 4.43
C GLU A 422 7.45 -24.56 2.94
#